data_AF-A0A517R9H7-F1
#
_entry.id   AF-A0A517R9H7-F1
#
_cell.length_a   1.000
_cell.length_b   1.000
_cell.length_c   1.000
_cell.angle_alpha   90.00
_cell.angle_beta   90.00
_cell.angle_gamma   90.00
#
_symmetry.space_group_name_H-M   'P 1'
#
loop_
_entity.id
_entity.type
_entity.pdbx_description
1 polymer ?
#
loop_
_entity_poly.entity_id
_entity_poly.type
_entity_poly.pdbx_seq_one_letter_code
_entity_poly.pdbx_strand_id
1 'polypeptide(L)'
;MNSTTLNNKDQLSAGMKCYELEIPGSEVTHLPDDIQVEYRINLDGCRKLKTLPDGLKTGTLILAGCTGLTQLPENLDVCFLNISDCPQLTAWPQQGRIRFGNLIARNCTNLKALPDWLTRISQLDISGCTSLTSLPEQLQISSWIDIAHTGITELPESIDESQLRWRGVPINQRIAFHPEEIMSEEILSEPNSELRRVMLERVGFDRFFKSVEAEVLDTDQDPGGKRELLKVPLEGDEDLVCVSVNCPSTDRRYIIRVPPDMKTCAQAIAWTAGFDDPDDYHPLVET
;
A
#
# COMPACT_ATOMS: atom_id res chain seq x y z
N MET A 1 17.51 33.05 -1.14
CA MET A 1 16.14 33.47 -1.54
C MET A 1 15.26 33.27 -0.33
N ASN A 2 14.43 34.24 0.04
CA ASN A 2 13.45 34.03 1.11
C ASN A 2 12.45 32.99 0.61
N SER A 3 12.49 31.79 1.20
CA SER A 3 11.53 30.73 0.90
C SER A 3 10.17 31.17 1.42
N THR A 4 9.25 31.51 0.51
CA THR A 4 7.86 31.81 0.86
C THR A 4 7.09 30.49 0.86
N THR A 5 6.61 30.08 2.03
CA THR A 5 5.66 28.96 2.20
C THR A 5 4.25 29.53 2.35
N LEU A 6 3.29 28.96 1.62
CA LEU A 6 1.87 29.33 1.69
C LEU A 6 1.05 28.21 2.28
N ASN A 7 0.31 28.52 3.35
CA ASN A 7 -0.37 27.49 4.15
C ASN A 7 -1.89 27.66 4.18
N ASN A 8 -2.45 28.56 3.36
CA ASN A 8 -3.88 28.78 3.28
C ASN A 8 -4.32 28.99 1.82
N LYS A 9 -5.38 28.27 1.42
CA LYS A 9 -6.00 28.37 0.09
C LYS A 9 -6.48 29.78 -0.25
N ASP A 10 -6.86 30.59 0.74
CA ASP A 10 -7.37 31.95 0.51
C ASP A 10 -6.25 32.91 0.04
N GLN A 11 -4.99 32.49 0.17
CA GLN A 11 -3.84 33.22 -0.35
C GLN A 11 -3.64 32.97 -1.85
N LEU A 12 -4.26 31.93 -2.43
CA LEU A 12 -4.10 31.61 -3.85
C LEU A 12 -4.60 32.75 -4.74
N SER A 13 -3.72 33.24 -5.61
CA SER A 13 -4.02 34.31 -6.56
C SER A 13 -3.37 34.04 -7.91
N ALA A 14 -3.90 34.64 -8.98
CA ALA A 14 -3.24 34.62 -10.28
C ALA A 14 -1.82 35.19 -10.19
N GLY A 15 -0.90 34.62 -10.98
CA GLY A 15 0.50 35.00 -11.09
C GLY A 15 1.34 34.69 -9.84
N MET A 16 0.77 33.91 -8.91
CA MET A 16 1.41 33.62 -7.64
C MET A 16 2.72 32.82 -7.81
N LYS A 17 3.74 33.25 -7.06
CA LYS A 17 5.03 32.57 -6.99
C LYS A 17 5.40 32.30 -5.53
N CYS A 18 5.73 31.06 -5.23
CA CYS A 18 6.18 30.65 -3.89
C CYS A 18 7.20 29.51 -4.00
N TYR A 19 7.89 29.25 -2.89
CA TYR A 19 8.80 28.10 -2.82
C TYR A 19 8.02 26.84 -2.49
N GLU A 20 7.09 26.95 -1.54
CA GLU A 20 6.24 25.87 -1.06
C GLU A 20 4.77 26.29 -0.97
N LEU A 21 3.88 25.38 -1.34
CA LEU A 21 2.44 25.48 -1.12
C LEU A 21 1.99 24.28 -0.28
N GLU A 22 1.58 24.50 0.96
CA GLU A 22 1.21 23.49 1.94
C GLU A 22 -0.23 23.70 2.42
N ILE A 23 -1.20 23.19 1.67
CA ILE A 23 -2.63 23.32 2.00
C ILE A 23 -3.33 21.96 2.09
N PRO A 24 -2.80 21.00 2.88
CA PRO A 24 -3.43 19.69 3.04
C PRO A 24 -4.83 19.80 3.66
N GLY A 25 -5.73 18.93 3.25
CA GLY A 25 -7.12 18.87 3.69
C GLY A 25 -7.96 20.06 3.26
N SER A 26 -7.43 20.94 2.40
CA SER A 26 -8.15 22.15 2.00
C SER A 26 -9.29 21.84 1.03
N GLU A 27 -10.31 22.71 1.07
CA GLU A 27 -11.48 22.63 0.19
C GLU A 27 -11.20 23.24 -1.21
N VAL A 28 -9.94 23.25 -1.65
CA VAL A 28 -9.54 23.79 -2.95
C VAL A 28 -10.11 22.93 -4.08
N THR A 29 -10.67 23.58 -5.10
CA THR A 29 -11.24 22.89 -6.28
C THR A 29 -10.32 22.94 -7.50
N HIS A 30 -9.47 23.96 -7.58
CA HIS A 30 -8.48 24.21 -8.62
C HIS A 30 -7.33 25.06 -8.06
N LEU A 31 -6.15 24.97 -8.67
CA LEU A 31 -5.10 25.98 -8.48
C LEU A 31 -5.18 27.02 -9.62
N PRO A 32 -4.65 28.24 -9.43
CA PRO A 32 -4.50 29.20 -10.52
C PRO A 32 -3.64 28.63 -11.66
N ASP A 33 -4.06 28.83 -12.91
CA ASP A 33 -3.42 28.23 -14.09
C ASP A 33 -1.94 28.62 -14.26
N ASP A 34 -1.56 29.79 -13.77
CA ASP A 34 -0.21 30.36 -13.90
C ASP A 34 0.61 30.27 -12.60
N ILE A 35 0.19 29.44 -11.64
CA ILE A 35 0.90 29.24 -10.38
C ILE A 35 2.32 28.72 -10.60
N GLN A 36 3.29 29.30 -9.89
CA GLN A 36 4.68 28.86 -9.93
C GLN A 36 5.12 28.47 -8.51
N VAL A 37 5.35 27.16 -8.30
CA VAL A 37 5.84 26.63 -7.02
C VAL A 37 7.14 25.88 -7.24
N GLU A 38 8.24 26.44 -6.75
CA GLU A 38 9.59 25.98 -7.09
C GLU A 38 9.90 24.59 -6.53
N TYR A 39 9.60 24.36 -5.25
CA TYR A 39 10.10 23.17 -4.54
C TYR A 39 9.02 22.13 -4.30
N ARG A 40 7.89 22.51 -3.69
CA ARG A 40 6.90 21.53 -3.22
C ARG A 40 5.48 22.07 -3.18
N ILE A 41 4.57 21.25 -3.67
CA ILE A 41 3.12 21.41 -3.57
C ILE A 41 2.59 20.23 -2.76
N ASN A 42 1.98 20.50 -1.62
CA ASN A 42 1.28 19.53 -0.80
C ASN A 42 -0.20 19.86 -0.71
N LEU A 43 -0.99 18.99 -1.34
CA LEU A 43 -2.44 19.05 -1.41
C LEU A 43 -3.05 17.77 -0.82
N ASP A 44 -2.31 17.04 0.02
CA ASP A 44 -2.78 15.81 0.67
C ASP A 44 -4.19 15.99 1.24
N GLY A 45 -5.12 15.10 0.94
CA GLY A 45 -6.50 15.14 1.42
C GLY A 45 -7.37 16.25 0.83
N CYS A 46 -6.99 16.95 -0.24
CA CYS A 46 -7.84 17.93 -0.91
C CYS A 46 -8.95 17.25 -1.74
N ARG A 47 -9.97 16.72 -1.05
CA ARG A 47 -11.02 15.85 -1.64
C ARG A 47 -11.88 16.50 -2.73
N LYS A 48 -11.91 17.84 -2.80
CA LYS A 48 -12.65 18.60 -3.83
C LYS A 48 -11.83 18.99 -5.06
N LEU A 49 -10.51 18.78 -5.02
CA LEU A 49 -9.62 19.06 -6.14
C LEU A 49 -9.92 18.06 -7.26
N LYS A 50 -10.24 18.56 -8.45
CA LYS A 50 -10.58 17.72 -9.61
C LYS A 50 -9.44 17.60 -10.62
N THR A 51 -8.73 18.71 -10.82
CA THR A 51 -7.66 18.86 -11.81
C THR A 51 -6.60 19.82 -11.27
N LEU A 52 -5.42 19.82 -11.89
CA LEU A 52 -4.38 20.84 -11.70
C LEU A 52 -4.14 21.58 -13.03
N PRO A 53 -3.44 22.74 -12.98
CA PRO A 53 -3.02 23.45 -14.19
C PRO A 53 -2.13 22.62 -15.11
N ASP A 54 -2.36 22.72 -16.42
CA ASP A 54 -1.49 22.11 -17.42
C ASP A 54 -0.08 22.72 -17.39
N GLY A 55 0.93 21.89 -17.67
CA GLY A 55 2.32 22.29 -17.63
C GLY A 55 2.87 22.55 -16.23
N LEU A 56 2.18 22.08 -15.18
CA LEU A 56 2.63 22.22 -13.79
C LEU A 56 4.03 21.62 -13.60
N LYS A 57 4.94 22.45 -13.08
CA LYS A 57 6.32 22.05 -12.76
C LYS A 57 6.63 22.38 -11.31
N THR A 58 7.10 21.38 -10.57
CA THR A 58 7.57 21.55 -9.19
C THR A 58 8.52 20.42 -8.82
N GLY A 59 9.26 20.51 -7.72
CA GLY A 59 10.09 19.39 -7.26
C GLY A 59 9.22 18.22 -6.76
N THR A 60 8.37 18.49 -5.78
CA THR A 60 7.54 17.49 -5.09
C THR A 60 6.07 17.83 -5.23
N LEU A 61 5.25 16.89 -5.69
CA LEU A 61 3.80 17.01 -5.75
C LEU A 61 3.15 15.89 -4.92
N ILE A 62 2.41 16.29 -3.88
CA ILE A 62 1.65 15.37 -3.02
C ILE A 62 0.16 15.65 -3.21
N LEU A 63 -0.54 14.62 -3.67
CA LEU A 63 -1.95 14.55 -3.97
C LEU A 63 -2.59 13.34 -3.27
N ALA A 64 -1.93 12.77 -2.25
CA ALA A 64 -2.46 11.63 -1.52
C ALA A 64 -3.87 11.95 -0.99
N GLY A 65 -4.80 11.00 -1.00
CA GLY A 65 -6.16 11.21 -0.49
C GLY A 65 -6.99 12.28 -1.21
N CYS A 66 -6.55 12.79 -2.38
CA CYS A 66 -7.35 13.67 -3.23
C CYS A 66 -8.44 12.87 -3.95
N THR A 67 -9.45 12.41 -3.21
CA THR A 67 -10.46 11.46 -3.72
C THR A 67 -11.32 11.98 -4.87
N GLY A 68 -11.36 13.31 -5.11
CA GLY A 68 -12.05 13.93 -6.23
C GLY A 68 -11.20 14.10 -7.50
N LEU A 69 -9.91 13.78 -7.45
CA LEU A 69 -8.98 13.94 -8.57
C LEU A 69 -9.28 12.93 -9.66
N THR A 70 -9.67 13.40 -10.84
CA THR A 70 -10.04 12.53 -11.97
C THR A 70 -8.92 12.37 -13.00
N GLN A 71 -8.00 13.35 -13.07
CA GLN A 71 -6.89 13.37 -14.00
C GLN A 71 -5.72 14.20 -13.45
N LEU A 72 -4.50 13.81 -13.84
CA LEU A 72 -3.30 14.63 -13.68
C LEU A 72 -3.19 15.61 -14.87
N PRO A 73 -2.51 16.76 -14.72
CA PRO A 73 -2.40 17.77 -15.77
C PRO A 73 -1.53 17.30 -16.94
N GLU A 74 -1.82 17.77 -18.15
CA GLU A 74 -0.95 17.53 -19.29
C GLU A 74 0.41 18.21 -19.09
N ASN A 75 1.48 17.60 -19.61
CA ASN A 75 2.85 18.11 -19.49
C ASN A 75 3.34 18.27 -18.02
N LEU A 76 2.82 17.45 -17.10
CA LEU A 76 3.29 17.41 -15.70
C LEU A 76 4.79 17.12 -15.65
N ASP A 77 5.56 17.90 -14.88
CA ASP A 77 7.01 17.72 -14.76
C ASP A 77 7.48 17.87 -13.30
N VAL A 78 7.69 16.73 -12.64
CA VAL A 78 8.02 16.66 -11.21
C VAL A 78 9.21 15.75 -10.93
N CYS A 79 9.85 15.86 -9.76
CA CYS A 79 10.83 14.88 -9.29
C CYS A 79 10.16 13.78 -8.46
N PHE A 80 9.20 14.14 -7.61
CA PHE A 80 8.46 13.22 -6.76
C PHE A 80 6.95 13.42 -6.94
N LEU A 81 6.23 12.32 -7.12
CA LEU A 81 4.77 12.31 -7.22
C LEU A 81 4.19 11.31 -6.21
N ASN A 82 3.31 11.78 -5.33
CA ASN A 82 2.47 10.91 -4.52
C ASN A 82 0.99 11.16 -4.85
N ILE A 83 0.34 10.15 -5.41
CA ILE A 83 -1.08 10.13 -5.77
C ILE A 83 -1.84 9.02 -5.04
N SER A 84 -1.32 8.56 -3.90
CA SER A 84 -1.92 7.46 -3.13
C SER A 84 -3.38 7.74 -2.78
N ASP A 85 -4.22 6.71 -2.75
CA ASP A 85 -5.62 6.82 -2.34
C ASP A 85 -6.44 7.82 -3.20
N CYS A 86 -6.13 7.89 -4.50
CA CYS A 86 -6.89 8.62 -5.52
C CYS A 86 -7.74 7.66 -6.38
N PRO A 87 -8.87 7.13 -5.86
CA PRO A 87 -9.63 6.07 -6.53
C PRO A 87 -10.32 6.54 -7.81
N GLN A 88 -10.52 7.84 -8.04
CA GLN A 88 -11.14 8.36 -9.27
C GLN A 88 -10.14 8.54 -10.43
N LEU A 89 -8.84 8.38 -10.18
CA LEU A 89 -7.83 8.49 -11.21
C LEU A 89 -7.81 7.22 -12.06
N THR A 90 -8.18 7.36 -13.33
CA THR A 90 -8.31 6.21 -14.26
C THR A 90 -7.24 6.18 -15.34
N ALA A 91 -6.61 7.32 -15.63
CA ALA A 91 -5.65 7.48 -16.71
C ALA A 91 -4.55 8.50 -16.36
N TRP A 92 -3.45 8.38 -17.10
CA TRP A 92 -2.33 9.33 -17.08
C TRP A 92 -2.48 10.36 -18.21
N PRO A 93 -1.84 11.53 -18.09
CA PRO A 93 -1.75 12.49 -19.20
C PRO A 93 -0.99 11.88 -20.37
N GLN A 94 -1.24 12.38 -21.58
CA GLN A 94 -0.53 11.95 -22.78
C GLN A 94 0.97 12.24 -22.69
N GLN A 95 1.32 13.37 -22.06
CA GLN A 95 2.70 13.76 -21.85
C GLN A 95 2.95 14.11 -20.39
N GLY A 96 4.08 13.66 -19.87
CA GLY A 96 4.52 13.95 -18.52
C GLY A 96 5.94 13.49 -18.27
N ARG A 97 6.47 13.83 -17.11
CA ARG A 97 7.82 13.47 -16.68
C ARG A 97 7.91 13.36 -15.17
N ILE A 98 8.49 12.26 -14.70
CA ILE A 98 9.03 12.14 -13.35
C ILE A 98 10.56 12.10 -13.47
N ARG A 99 11.25 13.13 -13.00
CA ARG A 99 12.70 13.36 -13.18
C ARG A 99 13.51 12.45 -12.25
N PHE A 100 13.69 11.17 -12.63
CA PHE A 100 14.55 10.21 -11.91
C PHE A 100 14.25 10.04 -10.41
N GLY A 101 13.10 10.52 -9.92
CA GLY A 101 12.70 10.39 -8.53
C GLY A 101 11.67 9.31 -8.35
N ASN A 102 10.64 9.57 -7.54
CA ASN A 102 9.76 8.51 -7.03
C ASN A 102 8.33 8.73 -7.47
N LEU A 103 7.64 7.61 -7.73
CA LEU A 103 6.20 7.56 -7.89
C LEU A 103 5.60 6.69 -6.78
N ILE A 104 4.73 7.28 -5.97
CA ILE A 104 3.91 6.57 -4.99
C ILE A 104 2.44 6.69 -5.42
N ALA A 105 1.84 5.59 -5.84
CA ALA A 105 0.48 5.50 -6.35
C ALA A 105 -0.31 4.39 -5.66
N ARG A 106 -0.18 4.27 -4.34
CA ARG A 106 -0.82 3.21 -3.56
C ARG A 106 -2.34 3.30 -3.67
N ASN A 107 -3.02 2.15 -3.69
CA ASN A 107 -4.48 2.05 -3.64
C ASN A 107 -5.22 2.89 -4.71
N CYS A 108 -4.58 3.20 -5.84
CA CYS A 108 -5.27 3.76 -7.01
C CYS A 108 -6.00 2.63 -7.76
N THR A 109 -7.07 2.11 -7.16
CA THR A 109 -7.72 0.85 -7.57
C THR A 109 -8.30 0.87 -8.98
N ASN A 110 -8.63 2.04 -9.54
CA ASN A 110 -9.11 2.20 -10.91
C ASN A 110 -8.01 2.51 -11.94
N LEU A 111 -6.75 2.60 -11.52
CA LEU A 111 -5.62 2.83 -12.41
C LEU A 111 -5.29 1.54 -13.18
N LYS A 112 -5.46 1.56 -14.50
CA LYS A 112 -5.34 0.36 -15.35
C LYS A 112 -3.97 0.15 -15.96
N ALA A 113 -3.20 1.22 -16.12
CA ALA A 113 -1.88 1.20 -16.75
C ALA A 113 -1.00 2.29 -16.14
N LEU A 114 0.32 2.15 -16.28
CA LEU A 114 1.28 3.25 -16.17
C LEU A 114 1.50 3.87 -17.55
N PRO A 115 1.95 5.13 -17.66
CA PRO A 115 2.13 5.78 -18.95
C PRO A 115 3.46 5.41 -19.59
N ASP A 116 3.50 5.35 -20.92
CA ASP A 116 4.71 5.03 -21.68
C ASP A 116 5.85 6.04 -21.49
N TRP A 117 5.52 7.29 -21.12
CA TRP A 117 6.53 8.30 -20.81
C TRP A 117 7.24 8.06 -19.46
N LEU A 118 6.73 7.16 -18.61
CA LEU A 118 7.37 6.73 -17.37
C LEU A 118 8.51 5.75 -17.69
N THR A 119 9.62 6.28 -18.21
CA THR A 119 10.74 5.47 -18.68
C THR A 119 11.81 5.21 -17.62
N ARG A 120 12.07 6.15 -16.70
CA ARG A 120 13.11 5.96 -15.68
C ARG A 120 12.79 6.66 -14.37
N ILE A 121 12.74 5.88 -13.29
CA ILE A 121 12.48 6.33 -11.93
C ILE A 121 13.38 5.60 -10.93
N SER A 122 13.48 6.11 -9.71
CA SER A 122 14.23 5.45 -8.65
C SER A 122 13.36 4.43 -7.92
N GLN A 123 12.18 4.86 -7.48
CA GLN A 123 11.28 4.04 -6.65
C GLN A 123 9.86 4.09 -7.21
N LEU A 124 9.23 2.93 -7.26
CA LEU A 124 7.85 2.79 -7.70
C LEU A 124 7.03 2.03 -6.66
N ASP A 125 6.01 2.66 -6.11
CA ASP A 125 5.07 1.99 -5.23
C ASP A 125 3.67 2.05 -5.84
N ILE A 126 3.21 0.91 -6.34
CA ILE A 126 1.89 0.72 -6.94
C ILE A 126 1.06 -0.28 -6.13
N SER A 127 1.43 -0.48 -4.87
CA SER A 127 0.75 -1.46 -4.01
C SER A 127 -0.73 -1.10 -3.84
N GLY A 128 -1.62 -2.08 -3.99
CA GLY A 128 -3.07 -1.89 -3.95
C GLY A 128 -3.71 -1.36 -5.24
N CYS A 129 -2.95 -1.16 -6.33
CA CYS A 129 -3.52 -0.89 -7.66
C CYS A 129 -4.09 -2.17 -8.27
N THR A 130 -5.25 -2.60 -7.79
CA THR A 130 -5.85 -3.91 -8.13
C THR A 130 -6.21 -4.07 -9.61
N SER A 131 -6.44 -2.97 -10.35
CA SER A 131 -6.73 -3.00 -11.79
C SER A 131 -5.48 -2.97 -12.68
N LEU A 132 -4.28 -2.80 -12.11
CA LEU A 132 -3.03 -2.70 -12.85
C LEU A 132 -2.45 -4.10 -13.09
N THR A 133 -2.34 -4.51 -14.35
CA THR A 133 -1.96 -5.89 -14.73
C THR A 133 -0.64 -5.99 -15.48
N SER A 134 -0.06 -4.87 -15.92
CA SER A 134 1.20 -4.85 -16.65
C SER A 134 1.98 -3.57 -16.37
N LEU A 135 3.27 -3.60 -16.72
CA LEU A 135 4.20 -2.47 -16.62
C LEU A 135 4.69 -2.08 -18.02
N PRO A 136 5.12 -0.81 -18.24
CA PRO A 136 5.69 -0.39 -19.51
C PRO A 136 7.01 -1.12 -19.81
N GLU A 137 7.17 -1.63 -21.03
CA GLU A 137 8.36 -2.40 -21.45
C GLU A 137 9.68 -1.62 -21.30
N GLN A 138 9.64 -0.29 -21.45
CA GLN A 138 10.83 0.57 -21.38
C GLN A 138 11.10 1.13 -19.98
N LEU A 139 10.29 0.76 -18.98
CA LEU A 139 10.45 1.23 -17.61
C LEU A 139 11.81 0.80 -17.07
N GLN A 140 12.49 1.69 -16.36
CA GLN A 140 13.74 1.41 -15.67
C GLN A 140 13.61 1.88 -14.24
N ILE A 141 13.98 1.01 -13.29
CA ILE A 141 13.91 1.28 -11.86
C ILE A 141 15.30 1.10 -11.26
N SER A 142 15.83 2.17 -10.65
CA SER A 142 17.20 2.12 -10.09
C SER A 142 17.27 1.67 -8.63
N SER A 143 16.14 1.55 -7.94
CA SER A 143 16.09 1.13 -6.53
C SER A 143 15.14 -0.04 -6.33
N TRP A 144 13.83 0.19 -6.21
CA TRP A 144 12.87 -0.86 -5.89
C TRP A 144 11.49 -0.58 -6.44
N ILE A 145 10.70 -1.65 -6.58
CA ILE A 145 9.29 -1.62 -6.97
C ILE A 145 8.45 -2.40 -5.95
N ASP A 146 7.33 -1.84 -5.52
CA ASP A 146 6.32 -2.55 -4.72
C ASP A 146 5.07 -2.83 -5.55
N ILE A 147 4.76 -4.12 -5.74
CA ILE A 147 3.68 -4.61 -6.60
C ILE A 147 2.57 -5.32 -5.82
N ALA A 148 2.58 -5.23 -4.48
CA ALA A 148 1.62 -5.96 -3.66
C ALA A 148 0.17 -5.64 -4.04
N HIS A 149 -0.66 -6.67 -4.23
CA HIS A 149 -2.07 -6.54 -4.62
C HIS A 149 -2.32 -5.77 -5.93
N THR A 150 -1.37 -5.84 -6.84
CA THR A 150 -1.62 -5.59 -8.27
C THR A 150 -2.05 -6.88 -8.96
N GLY A 151 -2.52 -6.78 -10.19
CA GLY A 151 -2.73 -7.93 -11.08
C GLY A 151 -1.50 -8.31 -11.91
N ILE A 152 -0.32 -7.77 -11.59
CA ILE A 152 0.93 -8.03 -12.32
C ILE A 152 1.40 -9.46 -12.02
N THR A 153 1.70 -10.22 -13.06
CA THR A 153 2.13 -11.63 -12.97
C THR A 153 3.58 -11.87 -13.38
N GLU A 154 4.24 -10.88 -13.97
CA GLU A 154 5.65 -10.94 -14.38
C GLU A 154 6.23 -9.51 -14.51
N LEU A 155 7.55 -9.40 -14.56
CA LEU A 155 8.26 -8.14 -14.84
C LEU A 155 8.70 -8.09 -16.31
N PRO A 156 8.70 -6.91 -16.95
CA PRO A 156 9.37 -6.74 -18.24
C PRO A 156 10.89 -6.85 -18.07
N GLU A 157 11.58 -7.27 -19.14
CA GLU A 157 13.05 -7.52 -19.16
C GLU A 157 13.86 -6.33 -18.62
N SER A 158 13.38 -5.10 -18.88
CA SER A 158 14.02 -3.84 -18.48
C SER A 158 14.13 -3.63 -16.97
N ILE A 159 13.34 -4.33 -16.16
CA ILE A 159 13.38 -4.28 -14.69
C ILE A 159 13.45 -5.64 -14.02
N ASP A 160 13.79 -6.70 -14.76
CA ASP A 160 13.84 -8.08 -14.24
C ASP A 160 14.74 -8.23 -12.99
N GLU A 161 15.83 -7.46 -12.94
CA GLU A 161 16.78 -7.42 -11.83
C GLU A 161 16.42 -6.41 -10.71
N SER A 162 15.31 -5.68 -10.85
CA SER A 162 14.91 -4.67 -9.86
C SER A 162 14.50 -5.30 -8.53
N GLN A 163 14.81 -4.63 -7.41
CA GLN A 163 14.40 -5.12 -6.10
C GLN A 163 12.87 -5.07 -5.96
N LEU A 164 12.23 -6.24 -5.98
CA LEU A 164 10.81 -6.39 -5.68
C LEU A 164 10.54 -6.21 -4.18
N ARG A 165 9.40 -5.61 -3.89
CA ARG A 165 8.82 -5.50 -2.56
C ARG A 165 7.37 -5.92 -2.57
N TRP A 166 6.93 -6.39 -1.41
CA TRP A 166 5.54 -6.66 -1.11
C TRP A 166 5.16 -5.93 0.17
N ARG A 167 4.47 -4.79 0.04
CA ARG A 167 4.14 -3.89 1.17
C ARG A 167 5.37 -3.50 1.99
N GLY A 168 6.44 -3.10 1.31
CA GLY A 168 7.69 -2.63 1.91
C GLY A 168 8.68 -3.74 2.25
N VAL A 169 8.26 -5.01 2.23
CA VAL A 169 9.13 -6.16 2.52
C VAL A 169 9.84 -6.60 1.23
N PRO A 170 11.17 -6.62 1.16
CA PRO A 170 11.88 -7.15 0.00
C PRO A 170 11.56 -8.62 -0.24
N ILE A 171 11.26 -8.98 -1.48
CA ILE A 171 10.97 -10.35 -1.91
C ILE A 171 11.68 -10.70 -3.21
N ASN A 172 11.73 -11.99 -3.54
CA ASN A 172 12.18 -12.46 -4.86
C ASN A 172 10.98 -12.70 -5.79
N GLN A 173 11.27 -12.95 -7.07
CA GLN A 173 10.25 -13.22 -8.09
C GLN A 173 9.45 -14.49 -7.80
N ARG A 174 10.04 -15.54 -7.20
CA ARG A 174 9.31 -16.75 -6.81
C ARG A 174 8.17 -16.43 -5.83
N ILE A 175 8.44 -15.61 -4.82
CA ILE A 175 7.41 -15.17 -3.86
C ILE A 175 6.37 -14.28 -4.53
N ALA A 176 6.79 -13.41 -5.45
CA ALA A 176 5.89 -12.52 -6.17
C ALA A 176 4.94 -13.28 -7.11
N PHE A 177 5.46 -14.17 -7.94
CA PHE A 177 4.77 -14.69 -9.13
C PHE A 177 4.50 -16.19 -9.10
N HIS A 178 5.20 -16.95 -8.26
CA HIS A 178 5.07 -18.41 -8.14
C HIS A 178 4.76 -18.89 -6.72
N PRO A 179 3.71 -18.36 -6.05
CA PRO A 179 3.34 -18.79 -4.70
C PRO A 179 2.96 -20.29 -4.63
N GLU A 180 2.56 -20.89 -5.74
CA GLU A 180 2.32 -22.34 -5.85
C GLU A 180 3.55 -23.19 -5.53
N GLU A 181 4.76 -22.66 -5.71
CA GLU A 181 6.02 -23.38 -5.47
C GLU A 181 6.54 -23.25 -4.02
N ILE A 182 5.90 -22.43 -3.19
CA ILE A 182 6.32 -22.22 -1.80
C ILE A 182 5.73 -23.31 -0.92
N MET A 183 6.60 -24.05 -0.24
CA MET A 183 6.22 -25.12 0.67
C MET A 183 5.96 -24.61 2.09
N SER A 184 5.08 -25.28 2.84
CA SER A 184 4.70 -24.87 4.20
C SER A 184 5.90 -24.90 5.16
N GLU A 185 6.81 -25.84 4.96
CA GLU A 185 8.02 -26.01 5.77
C GLU A 185 8.97 -24.82 5.60
N GLU A 186 9.05 -24.26 4.38
CA GLU A 186 9.81 -23.03 4.10
C GLU A 186 9.21 -21.84 4.88
N ILE A 187 7.88 -21.73 4.91
CA ILE A 187 7.19 -20.69 5.66
C ILE A 187 7.44 -20.83 7.17
N LEU A 188 7.27 -22.03 7.71
CA LEU A 188 7.47 -22.30 9.14
C LEU A 188 8.92 -22.02 9.57
N SER A 189 9.90 -22.37 8.74
CA SER A 189 11.32 -22.17 9.04
C SER A 189 11.86 -20.77 8.75
N GLU A 190 11.13 -19.90 8.04
CA GLU A 190 11.57 -18.54 7.69
C GLU A 190 11.79 -17.64 8.93
N PRO A 191 13.03 -17.27 9.28
CA PRO A 191 13.32 -16.51 10.50
C PRO A 191 12.78 -15.07 10.46
N ASN A 192 12.68 -14.45 9.28
CA ASN A 192 12.16 -13.09 9.14
C ASN A 192 10.63 -13.11 9.19
N SER A 193 10.06 -12.65 10.31
CA SER A 193 8.60 -12.63 10.52
C SER A 193 7.84 -11.85 9.46
N GLU A 194 8.40 -10.76 8.92
CA GLU A 194 7.77 -9.98 7.85
C GLU A 194 7.80 -10.74 6.52
N LEU A 195 8.88 -11.44 6.21
CA LEU A 195 8.96 -12.27 5.01
C LEU A 195 8.04 -13.49 5.12
N ARG A 196 8.02 -14.16 6.27
CA ARG A 196 7.07 -15.24 6.58
C ARG A 196 5.63 -14.79 6.39
N ARG A 197 5.27 -13.60 6.89
CA ARG A 197 3.94 -12.99 6.71
C ARG A 197 3.61 -12.83 5.22
N VAL A 198 4.55 -12.31 4.43
CA VAL A 198 4.36 -12.19 2.98
C VAL A 198 4.21 -13.55 2.32
N MET A 199 5.03 -14.55 2.66
CA MET A 199 4.90 -15.89 2.10
C MET A 199 3.53 -16.50 2.42
N LEU A 200 3.04 -16.38 3.65
CA LEU A 200 1.68 -16.80 4.04
C LEU A 200 0.60 -16.09 3.21
N GLU A 201 0.73 -14.78 3.05
CA GLU A 201 -0.20 -13.97 2.26
C GLU A 201 -0.21 -14.38 0.78
N ARG A 202 0.96 -14.66 0.21
CA ARG A 202 1.12 -15.08 -1.19
C ARG A 202 0.63 -16.51 -1.44
N VAL A 203 0.94 -17.45 -0.56
CA VAL A 203 0.43 -18.84 -0.62
C VAL A 203 -1.07 -18.93 -0.38
N GLY A 204 -1.59 -18.03 0.46
CA GLY A 204 -2.96 -18.05 0.93
C GLY A 204 -3.12 -18.90 2.18
N PHE A 205 -3.79 -18.33 3.20
CA PHE A 205 -3.98 -18.95 4.50
C PHE A 205 -4.65 -20.32 4.42
N ASP A 206 -5.72 -20.45 3.63
CA ASP A 206 -6.48 -21.71 3.56
C ASP A 206 -5.65 -22.85 2.97
N ARG A 207 -4.81 -22.55 1.98
CA ARG A 207 -3.88 -23.53 1.40
C ARG A 207 -2.82 -23.95 2.43
N PHE A 208 -2.21 -22.97 3.10
CA PHE A 208 -1.19 -23.21 4.12
C PHE A 208 -1.73 -24.03 5.30
N PHE A 209 -2.86 -23.64 5.88
CA PHE A 209 -3.42 -24.36 7.03
C PHE A 209 -3.87 -25.78 6.67
N LYS A 210 -4.37 -25.98 5.45
CA LYS A 210 -4.68 -27.32 4.95
C LYS A 210 -3.43 -28.18 4.78
N SER A 211 -2.31 -27.62 4.30
CA SER A 211 -1.09 -28.40 4.06
C SER A 211 -0.34 -28.77 5.33
N VAL A 212 -0.53 -28.03 6.43
CA VAL A 212 0.08 -28.34 7.74
C VAL A 212 -0.86 -29.06 8.70
N GLU A 213 -1.99 -29.56 8.19
CA GLU A 213 -3.02 -30.28 8.99
C GLU A 213 -3.46 -29.50 10.24
N ALA A 214 -3.65 -28.17 10.10
CA ALA A 214 -4.02 -27.33 11.21
C ALA A 214 -5.37 -27.74 11.82
N GLU A 215 -5.41 -27.90 13.13
CA GLU A 215 -6.62 -28.16 13.91
C GLU A 215 -7.30 -26.83 14.28
N VAL A 216 -8.60 -26.71 14.03
CA VAL A 216 -9.41 -25.60 14.53
C VAL A 216 -9.81 -25.92 15.97
N LEU A 217 -9.20 -25.24 16.93
CA LEU A 217 -9.49 -25.40 18.37
C LEU A 217 -10.78 -24.70 18.77
N ASP A 218 -11.03 -23.53 18.19
CA ASP A 218 -12.21 -22.71 18.49
C ASP A 218 -12.57 -21.81 17.30
N THR A 219 -13.82 -21.38 17.26
CA THR A 219 -14.35 -20.44 16.26
C THR A 219 -15.38 -19.55 16.91
N ASP A 220 -15.21 -18.24 16.76
CA ASP A 220 -16.22 -17.26 17.12
C ASP A 220 -16.32 -16.13 16.07
N GLN A 221 -17.01 -15.06 16.42
CA GLN A 221 -17.22 -13.91 15.54
C GLN A 221 -17.10 -12.61 16.32
N ASP A 222 -16.53 -11.59 15.68
CA ASP A 222 -16.53 -10.21 16.15
C ASP A 222 -17.00 -9.25 15.02
N PRO A 223 -17.04 -7.92 15.24
CA PRO A 223 -17.42 -6.97 14.21
C PRO A 223 -16.54 -7.01 12.94
N GLY A 224 -15.30 -7.52 13.03
CA GLY A 224 -14.40 -7.72 11.91
C GLY A 224 -14.62 -9.03 11.15
N GLY A 225 -15.38 -9.97 11.72
CA GLY A 225 -15.83 -11.19 11.06
C GLY A 225 -15.53 -12.45 11.86
N LYS A 226 -15.46 -13.58 11.15
CA LYS A 226 -15.16 -14.89 11.74
C LYS A 226 -13.71 -14.91 12.24
N ARG A 227 -13.49 -15.39 13.47
CA ARG A 227 -12.16 -15.71 13.99
C ARG A 227 -12.03 -17.20 14.18
N GLU A 228 -10.81 -17.69 14.03
CA GLU A 228 -10.47 -19.10 14.22
C GLU A 228 -9.22 -19.19 15.07
N LEU A 229 -9.27 -20.02 16.12
CA LEU A 229 -8.09 -20.42 16.86
C LEU A 229 -7.57 -21.70 16.23
N LEU A 230 -6.34 -21.64 15.73
CA LEU A 230 -5.73 -22.69 14.93
C LEU A 230 -4.51 -23.24 15.66
N LYS A 231 -4.35 -24.55 15.61
CA LYS A 231 -3.21 -25.27 16.15
C LYS A 231 -2.51 -26.01 15.02
N VAL A 232 -1.23 -25.74 14.82
CA VAL A 232 -0.37 -26.40 13.83
C VAL A 232 0.63 -27.29 14.58
N PRO A 233 0.52 -28.62 14.45
CA PRO A 233 1.49 -29.54 15.05
C PRO A 233 2.88 -29.30 14.47
N LEU A 234 3.89 -29.16 15.34
CA LEU A 234 5.30 -29.06 14.92
C LEU A 234 6.06 -30.30 15.38
N GLU A 235 6.75 -30.96 14.45
CA GLU A 235 7.56 -32.13 14.80
C GLU A 235 8.83 -31.71 15.55
N GLY A 236 8.98 -32.17 16.79
CA GLY A 236 10.16 -31.90 17.61
C GLY A 236 10.20 -30.52 18.29
N ASP A 237 9.09 -29.79 18.26
CA ASP A 237 8.91 -28.49 18.95
C ASP A 237 7.51 -28.41 19.57
N GLU A 238 7.24 -27.35 20.32
CA GLU A 238 5.91 -27.02 20.82
C GLU A 238 4.95 -26.66 19.68
N ASP A 239 3.70 -27.12 19.78
CA ASP A 239 2.67 -26.83 18.78
C ASP A 239 2.50 -25.31 18.58
N LEU A 240 2.39 -24.88 17.33
CA LEU A 240 2.14 -23.49 17.01
C LEU A 240 0.64 -23.19 17.13
N VAL A 241 0.25 -22.38 18.10
CA VAL A 241 -1.14 -21.89 18.22
C VAL A 241 -1.23 -20.44 17.73
N CYS A 242 -2.20 -20.18 16.87
CA CYS A 242 -2.42 -18.87 16.28
C CYS A 242 -3.90 -18.51 16.26
N VAL A 243 -4.22 -17.23 16.51
CA VAL A 243 -5.56 -16.70 16.25
C VAL A 243 -5.58 -15.98 14.89
N SER A 244 -6.55 -16.35 14.08
CA SER A 244 -6.87 -15.70 12.81
C SER A 244 -7.90 -14.61 13.04
N VAL A 245 -7.56 -13.36 12.69
CA VAL A 245 -8.46 -12.20 12.81
C VAL A 245 -8.55 -11.43 11.50
N ASN A 246 -9.70 -10.82 11.25
CA ASN A 246 -9.88 -9.91 10.12
C ASN A 246 -9.92 -8.47 10.65
N CYS A 247 -9.18 -7.58 10.00
CA CYS A 247 -9.19 -6.16 10.31
C CYS A 247 -10.33 -5.46 9.54
N PRO A 248 -11.35 -4.92 10.24
CA PRO A 248 -12.52 -4.34 9.57
C PRO A 248 -12.18 -3.16 8.65
N SER A 249 -11.15 -2.39 8.99
CA SER A 249 -10.77 -1.18 8.24
C SER A 249 -9.95 -1.47 6.99
N THR A 250 -9.32 -2.65 6.89
CA THR A 250 -8.43 -2.99 5.77
C THR A 250 -8.83 -4.27 5.05
N ASP A 251 -9.85 -4.99 5.55
CA ASP A 251 -10.27 -6.33 5.13
C ASP A 251 -9.12 -7.36 5.13
N ARG A 252 -8.05 -7.08 5.90
CA ARG A 252 -6.87 -7.94 5.98
C ARG A 252 -7.05 -9.01 7.03
N ARG A 253 -6.71 -10.25 6.66
CA ARG A 253 -6.57 -11.37 7.59
C ARG A 253 -5.16 -11.37 8.20
N TYR A 254 -5.09 -11.34 9.52
CA TYR A 254 -3.87 -11.46 10.30
C TYR A 254 -3.87 -12.79 11.06
N ILE A 255 -2.69 -13.42 11.15
CA ILE A 255 -2.46 -14.62 11.94
C ILE A 255 -1.49 -14.24 13.04
N ILE A 256 -1.96 -14.27 14.28
CA ILE A 256 -1.20 -13.84 15.44
C ILE A 256 -0.88 -15.08 16.27
N ARG A 257 0.42 -15.35 16.49
CA ARG A 257 0.84 -16.41 17.40
C ARG A 257 0.43 -16.06 18.82
N VAL A 258 -0.16 -17.01 19.53
CA VAL A 258 -0.60 -16.89 20.92
C VAL A 258 -0.03 -18.06 21.74
N PRO A 259 -0.13 -18.03 23.08
CA PRO A 259 0.29 -19.13 23.91
C PRO A 259 -0.37 -20.46 23.50
N PRO A 260 0.35 -21.58 23.62
CA PRO A 260 -0.07 -22.88 23.09
C PRO A 260 -1.15 -23.56 23.92
N ASP A 261 -1.40 -23.07 25.14
CA ASP A 261 -2.44 -23.54 26.06
C ASP A 261 -3.79 -22.82 25.87
N MET A 262 -3.86 -21.83 24.97
CA MET A 262 -5.09 -21.12 24.63
C MET A 262 -6.15 -22.09 24.08
N LYS A 263 -7.39 -21.93 24.55
CA LYS A 263 -8.50 -22.83 24.18
C LYS A 263 -9.60 -22.14 23.38
N THR A 264 -9.73 -20.81 23.50
CA THR A 264 -10.76 -20.05 22.80
C THR A 264 -10.21 -18.84 22.08
N CYS A 265 -10.90 -18.40 21.02
CA CYS A 265 -10.62 -17.16 20.32
C CYS A 265 -10.64 -15.97 21.30
N ALA A 266 -11.61 -15.92 22.22
CA ALA A 266 -11.69 -14.85 23.23
C ALA A 266 -10.45 -14.76 24.12
N GLN A 267 -9.94 -15.90 24.62
CA GLN A 267 -8.70 -15.96 25.40
C GLN A 267 -7.50 -15.46 24.60
N ALA A 268 -7.36 -15.95 23.37
CA ALA A 268 -6.27 -15.56 22.48
C ALA A 268 -6.27 -14.04 22.20
N ILE A 269 -7.45 -13.45 21.94
CA ILE A 269 -7.57 -12.02 21.66
C ILE A 269 -7.30 -11.17 22.90
N ALA A 270 -7.85 -11.53 24.05
CA ALA A 270 -7.57 -10.82 25.30
C ALA A 270 -6.07 -10.80 25.60
N TRP A 271 -5.39 -11.94 25.42
CA TRP A 271 -3.94 -12.04 25.56
C TRP A 271 -3.20 -11.11 24.58
N THR A 272 -3.62 -11.04 23.31
CA THR A 272 -2.99 -10.10 22.35
C THR A 272 -3.17 -8.63 22.74
N ALA A 273 -4.22 -8.31 23.51
CA ALA A 273 -4.47 -6.99 24.06
C ALA A 273 -3.79 -6.75 25.43
N GLY A 274 -3.07 -7.75 25.97
CA GLY A 274 -2.34 -7.65 27.24
C GLY A 274 -3.15 -8.03 28.49
N PHE A 275 -4.25 -8.78 28.33
CA PHE A 275 -5.09 -9.27 29.43
C PHE A 275 -4.88 -10.78 29.64
N ASP A 276 -4.72 -11.20 30.89
CA ASP A 276 -4.59 -12.63 31.25
C ASP A 276 -5.97 -13.32 31.37
N ASP A 277 -7.01 -12.57 31.78
CA ASP A 277 -8.39 -13.03 31.85
C ASP A 277 -9.20 -12.44 30.68
N PRO A 278 -9.83 -13.27 29.81
CA PRO A 278 -10.67 -12.79 28.74
C PRO A 278 -11.88 -11.97 29.19
N ASP A 279 -12.38 -12.20 30.41
CA ASP A 279 -13.54 -11.47 30.93
C ASP A 279 -13.18 -10.01 31.26
N ASP A 280 -11.89 -9.68 31.42
CA ASP A 280 -11.41 -8.31 31.62
C ASP A 280 -11.30 -7.51 30.30
N TYR A 281 -11.40 -8.18 29.15
CA TYR A 281 -11.26 -7.55 27.84
C TYR A 281 -12.62 -7.18 27.23
N HIS A 282 -12.91 -5.88 27.19
CA HIS A 282 -14.13 -5.33 26.59
C HIS A 282 -13.78 -4.25 25.54
N PRO A 283 -13.48 -4.64 24.29
CA PRO A 283 -13.14 -3.68 23.26
C PRO A 283 -14.33 -2.75 22.99
N LEU A 284 -14.04 -1.45 22.88
CA LEU A 284 -15.01 -0.46 22.44
C LEU A 284 -15.44 -0.81 21.02
N VAL A 285 -16.75 -0.91 20.77
CA VAL A 285 -17.28 -1.01 19.41
C VAL A 285 -17.03 0.34 18.75
N GLU A 286 -16.09 0.40 17.81
CA GLU A 286 -15.94 1.57 16.94
C GLU A 286 -17.20 1.66 16.06
N THR A 287 -18.04 2.67 16.32
CA THR A 287 -19.22 3.02 15.52
C THR A 287 -18.88 3.87 14.32
#